data_AF-Q6LGT8-F1
#
_entry.id   AF-Q6LGT8-F1
#
_cell.length_a   1.000
_cell.length_b   1.000
_cell.length_c   1.000
_cell.angle_alpha   90.00
_cell.angle_beta   90.00
_cell.angle_gamma   90.00
#
_symmetry.space_group_name_H-M   'P 1'
#
loop_
_entity.id
_entity.type
_entity.pdbx_description
1 polymer ?
#
loop_
_entity_poly.entity_id
_entity_poly.type
_entity_poly.pdbx_seq_one_letter_code
_entity_poly.pdbx_strand_id
1 'polypeptide(L)'
;MDRQEDMLRKLKGPDIQGWGEDPADNFGTYTDESGSQKTIETKIGGYQDFYHQLAQAIRHGDNVPIEPEQALDVIRVIEAAYQSAHSQRTVELSSPTTSLSTMENSS
;
A
#
# COMPACT_ATOMS: atom_id res chain seq x y z
N MET A 1 -1.80 -13.69 8.57
CA MET A 1 -0.57 -12.98 8.15
C MET A 1 -0.58 -12.92 6.64
N ASP A 2 0.09 -11.94 6.03
CA ASP A 2 0.21 -11.86 4.57
C ASP A 2 1.01 -13.06 4.04
N ARG A 3 0.67 -13.56 2.84
CA ARG A 3 1.37 -14.67 2.17
C ARG A 3 2.86 -14.44 2.01
N GLN A 4 3.28 -13.24 1.62
CA GLN A 4 4.70 -12.93 1.44
C GLN A 4 5.43 -12.99 2.78
N GLU A 5 4.79 -12.54 3.86
CA GLU A 5 5.35 -12.65 5.21
C GLU A 5 5.52 -14.13 5.64
N ASP A 6 4.51 -14.96 5.40
CA ASP A 6 4.57 -16.39 5.72
C ASP A 6 5.66 -17.13 4.92
N MET A 7 5.92 -16.71 3.68
CA MET A 7 7.01 -17.26 2.86
C MET A 7 8.39 -16.78 3.35
N LEU A 8 8.53 -15.51 3.72
CA LEU A 8 9.78 -14.98 4.30
C LEU A 8 10.15 -15.72 5.58
N ARG A 9 9.17 -16.01 6.44
CA ARG A 9 9.37 -16.83 7.66
C ARG A 9 9.87 -18.24 7.36
N LYS A 10 9.59 -18.75 6.16
CA LYS A 10 10.08 -20.05 5.65
C LYS A 10 11.37 -19.92 4.83
N LEU A 11 12.04 -18.77 4.92
CA LEU A 11 13.28 -18.46 4.20
C LEU A 11 13.14 -18.54 2.67
N LYS A 12 11.94 -18.26 2.16
CA LYS A 12 11.66 -18.11 0.72
C LYS A 12 11.66 -16.63 0.34
N GLY A 13 11.99 -16.33 -0.91
CA GLY A 13 12.09 -14.96 -1.43
C GLY A 13 11.51 -14.82 -2.84
N PRO A 14 11.60 -13.62 -3.44
CA PRO A 14 10.96 -13.31 -4.73
C PRO A 14 11.39 -14.17 -5.92
N ASP A 15 12.53 -14.85 -5.82
CA ASP A 15 13.04 -15.71 -6.89
C ASP A 15 12.30 -17.05 -7.03
N ILE A 16 11.35 -17.36 -6.13
CA ILE A 16 10.58 -18.61 -6.21
C ILE A 16 9.31 -18.45 -7.05
N GLN A 17 8.90 -19.53 -7.72
CA GLN A 17 7.58 -19.60 -8.34
C GLN A 17 6.48 -19.48 -7.27
N GLY A 18 5.42 -18.72 -7.57
CA GLY A 18 4.30 -18.49 -6.67
C GLY A 18 4.55 -17.42 -5.63
N TRP A 19 5.63 -16.63 -5.74
CA TRP A 19 5.89 -15.55 -4.82
C TRP A 19 4.81 -14.46 -4.90
N GLY A 20 4.09 -14.24 -3.79
CA GLY A 20 3.03 -13.25 -3.67
C GLY A 20 1.66 -13.73 -4.10
N GLU A 21 1.54 -14.99 -4.56
CA GLU A 21 0.27 -15.58 -4.94
C GLU A 21 -0.52 -16.03 -3.69
N ASP A 22 -1.79 -15.64 -3.65
CA ASP A 22 -2.77 -16.17 -2.71
C ASP A 22 -3.34 -17.51 -3.23
N PRO A 23 -3.76 -18.44 -2.33
CA PRO A 23 -4.48 -19.63 -2.74
C PRO A 23 -5.87 -19.24 -3.25
N ALA A 24 -6.46 -20.11 -4.07
CA ALA A 24 -7.81 -19.89 -4.59
C ALA A 24 -8.86 -19.68 -3.48
N ASP A 25 -8.71 -20.31 -2.32
CA ASP A 25 -9.62 -20.16 -1.18
C ASP A 25 -9.63 -18.75 -0.56
N ASN A 26 -8.61 -17.93 -0.84
CA ASN A 26 -8.50 -16.54 -0.37
C ASN A 26 -9.01 -15.52 -1.41
N PHE A 27 -9.41 -15.97 -2.59
CA PHE A 27 -9.87 -15.08 -3.64
C PHE A 27 -11.19 -14.41 -3.28
N GLY A 28 -11.39 -13.19 -3.78
CA GLY A 28 -12.60 -12.43 -3.51
C GLY A 28 -13.80 -13.03 -4.23
N THR A 29 -14.97 -13.05 -3.58
CA THR A 29 -16.23 -13.39 -4.22
C THR A 29 -17.01 -12.12 -4.52
N TYR A 30 -17.29 -11.87 -5.80
CA TYR A 30 -18.19 -10.81 -6.23
C TYR A 30 -19.57 -11.41 -6.50
N THR A 31 -20.62 -10.79 -5.96
CA THR A 31 -22.02 -11.11 -6.25
C THR A 31 -22.65 -9.90 -6.93
N ASP A 32 -23.26 -10.10 -8.09
CA ASP A 32 -23.99 -9.04 -8.80
C ASP A 32 -25.43 -8.86 -8.31
N GLU A 33 -26.14 -7.89 -8.87
CA GLU A 33 -27.53 -7.59 -8.56
C GLU A 33 -28.50 -8.73 -8.90
N SER A 34 -28.11 -9.66 -9.78
CA SER A 34 -28.89 -10.84 -10.14
C SER A 34 -28.65 -12.03 -9.19
N GLY A 35 -27.69 -11.89 -8.26
CA GLY A 35 -27.26 -12.96 -7.36
C GLY A 35 -26.22 -13.91 -7.97
N SER A 36 -25.71 -13.62 -9.18
CA SER A 36 -24.65 -14.41 -9.80
C SER A 36 -23.32 -14.17 -9.11
N GLN A 37 -22.58 -15.24 -8.84
CA GLN A 37 -21.30 -15.18 -8.15
C GLN A 37 -20.14 -15.44 -9.10
N LYS A 38 -19.07 -14.64 -8.96
CA LYS A 38 -17.78 -14.88 -9.60
C LYS A 38 -16.65 -14.78 -8.58
N THR A 39 -15.69 -15.69 -8.70
CA THR A 39 -14.42 -15.62 -7.99
C THR A 39 -13.49 -14.66 -8.74
N ILE A 40 -12.86 -13.75 -8.00
CA ILE A 40 -11.91 -12.76 -8.49
C ILE A 40 -10.56 -13.08 -7.87
N GLU A 41 -9.60 -13.45 -8.72
CA GLU A 41 -8.23 -13.74 -8.27
C GLU A 41 -7.62 -12.51 -7.60
N THR A 42 -6.93 -12.75 -6.48
CA THR A 42 -6.19 -11.71 -5.78
C THR A 42 -4.97 -11.33 -6.61
N LYS A 43 -4.69 -10.03 -6.73
CA LYS A 43 -3.46 -9.56 -7.38
C LYS A 43 -2.25 -10.08 -6.61
N ILE A 44 -1.24 -10.54 -7.34
CA ILE A 44 0.03 -11.02 -6.78
C ILE A 44 0.68 -9.88 -5.99
N GLY A 45 1.08 -10.17 -4.74
CA GLY A 45 1.79 -9.23 -3.89
C GLY A 45 3.17 -8.85 -4.45
N GLY A 46 3.66 -7.66 -4.11
CA GLY A 46 4.86 -7.07 -4.72
C GLY A 46 5.80 -6.36 -3.74
N TYR A 47 6.03 -6.89 -2.53
CA TYR A 47 6.88 -6.19 -1.53
C TYR A 47 8.29 -5.85 -2.04
N GLN A 48 8.85 -6.67 -2.94
CA GLN A 48 10.14 -6.41 -3.56
C GLN A 48 10.16 -5.12 -4.39
N ASP A 49 9.02 -4.69 -4.93
CA ASP A 49 8.93 -3.52 -5.82
C ASP A 49 9.23 -2.23 -5.06
N PHE A 50 8.86 -2.17 -3.77
CA PHE A 50 9.26 -1.07 -2.89
C PHE A 50 10.78 -0.96 -2.78
N TYR A 51 11.45 -2.09 -2.51
CA TYR A 51 12.90 -2.11 -2.36
C TYR A 51 13.64 -1.87 -3.67
N HIS A 52 13.12 -2.35 -4.80
CA HIS A 52 13.67 -2.05 -6.11
C HIS A 52 13.65 -0.55 -6.37
N GLN A 53 12.50 0.10 -6.20
CA GLN A 53 12.35 1.55 -6.40
C GLN A 53 13.23 2.35 -5.44
N LEU A 54 13.24 2.00 -4.15
CA LEU A 54 14.10 2.64 -3.16
C LEU A 54 15.58 2.52 -3.54
N ALA A 55 16.00 1.35 -4.01
CA ALA A 55 17.37 1.11 -4.41
C ALA A 55 17.76 1.93 -5.67
N GLN A 56 16.82 2.17 -6.59
CA GLN A 56 17.05 3.08 -7.71
C GLN A 56 17.15 4.54 -7.25
N ALA A 57 16.26 4.98 -6.35
CA ALA A 57 16.33 6.32 -5.76
C ALA A 57 17.70 6.57 -5.09
N ILE A 58 18.20 5.60 -4.33
CA ILE A 58 19.51 5.70 -3.65
C ILE A 58 20.67 5.75 -4.65
N ARG A 59 20.65 4.91 -5.70
CA ARG A 59 21.79 4.77 -6.61
C ARG A 59 21.82 5.81 -7.73
N HIS A 60 20.65 6.23 -8.20
CA HIS A 60 20.49 7.00 -9.42
C HIS A 60 19.79 8.34 -9.18
N GLY A 61 19.25 8.59 -7.98
CA GLY A 61 18.50 9.81 -7.70
C GLY A 61 17.10 9.81 -8.29
N ASP A 62 16.55 8.64 -8.65
CA ASP A 62 15.15 8.47 -9.05
C ASP A 62 14.21 8.86 -7.90
N ASN A 63 12.91 9.02 -8.21
CA ASN A 63 11.90 9.30 -7.18
C ASN A 63 11.83 8.18 -6.14
N VAL A 64 11.61 8.54 -4.88
CA VAL A 64 11.39 7.57 -3.81
C VAL A 64 10.04 6.86 -4.01
N PRO A 65 9.91 5.58 -3.61
CA PRO A 65 8.65 4.85 -3.79
C PRO A 65 7.48 5.44 -3.00
N ILE A 66 7.78 6.12 -1.89
CA ILE A 66 6.82 6.82 -1.04
C ILE A 66 7.47 8.14 -0.61
N GLU A 67 6.81 9.24 -0.91
CA GLU A 67 7.26 10.58 -0.52
C GLU A 67 7.09 10.78 0.99
N PRO A 68 8.00 11.49 1.68
CA PRO A 68 7.89 11.76 3.11
C PRO A 68 6.55 12.40 3.52
N GLU A 69 6.00 13.26 2.66
CA GLU A 69 4.71 13.92 2.87
C GLU A 69 3.56 12.91 2.95
N GLN A 70 3.62 11.83 2.17
CA GLN A 70 2.61 10.76 2.21
C GLN A 70 2.64 10.01 3.55
N ALA A 71 3.83 9.78 4.11
CA ALA A 71 3.97 9.19 5.43
C ALA A 71 3.41 10.12 6.53
N LEU A 72 3.62 11.43 6.38
CA LEU A 72 3.06 12.44 7.29
C LEU A 72 1.53 12.47 7.24
N ASP A 73 0.92 12.32 6.07
CA ASP A 73 -0.54 12.25 5.92
C ASP A 73 -1.12 11.03 6.65
N VAL A 74 -0.44 9.88 6.65
CA VAL A 74 -0.84 8.72 7.45
C VAL A 74 -0.82 9.03 8.95
N ILE A 75 0.24 9.71 9.43
CA ILE A 75 0.35 10.11 10.85
C ILE A 75 -0.81 11.04 11.24
N ARG A 76 -1.16 12.01 10.39
CA ARG A 76 -2.28 12.94 10.63
C ARG A 76 -3.61 12.20 10.77
N VAL A 77 -3.86 11.19 9.94
CA VAL A 77 -5.07 10.35 10.05
C VAL A 77 -5.10 9.61 11.38
N ILE A 78 -3.96 9.05 11.81
CA ILE A 78 -3.84 8.34 13.10
C ILE A 78 -4.12 9.30 14.26
N GLU A 79 -3.53 10.49 14.26
CA GLU A 79 -3.75 11.51 15.29
C GLU A 79 -5.21 11.98 15.34
N ALA A 80 -5.82 12.21 14.18
CA ALA A 80 -7.23 12.57 14.08
C ALA A 80 -8.15 11.45 14.60
N ALA A 81 -7.82 10.19 14.36
CA ALA A 81 -8.54 9.05 14.92
C ALA A 81 -8.48 9.02 16.45
N TYR A 82 -7.30 9.27 17.05
CA TYR A 82 -7.16 9.40 18.50
C TYR A 82 -7.98 10.57 19.05
N GLN A 83 -7.94 11.73 18.40
CA GLN A 83 -8.72 12.91 18.81
C GLN A 83 -10.23 12.66 18.69
N SER A 84 -10.67 12.02 17.61
CA SER A 84 -12.07 11.63 17.41
C SER A 84 -12.55 10.69 18.51
N ALA A 85 -11.76 9.65 18.83
CA ALA A 85 -12.07 8.73 19.91
C ALA A 85 -12.13 9.43 21.28
N HIS A 86 -11.20 10.35 21.58
CA HIS A 86 -11.21 11.09 22.85
C HIS A 86 -12.40 12.05 22.97
N SER A 87 -12.74 12.73 21.88
CA SER A 87 -13.78 13.77 21.86
C SER A 87 -15.19 13.28 21.50
N GLN A 88 -15.30 12.02 21.05
CA GLN A 88 -16.54 11.40 20.57
C GLN A 88 -17.21 12.20 19.45
N ARG A 89 -16.41 12.78 18.55
CA ARG A 89 -16.88 13.59 17.42
C ARG A 89 -16.01 13.35 16.19
N THR A 90 -16.60 13.51 15.02
CA THR A 90 -15.84 13.57 13.76
C THR A 90 -14.81 14.69 13.80
N VAL A 91 -13.58 14.39 13.39
CA VAL A 91 -12.49 15.35 13.23
C VAL A 91 -12.24 15.50 11.73
N GLU A 92 -12.38 16.72 11.24
CA GLU A 92 -12.06 17.04 9.84
C GLU A 92 -10.55 17.02 9.63
N LEU A 93 -10.11 16.39 8.56
CA LEU A 93 -8.70 16.38 8.17
C LEU A 93 -8.37 17.67 7.41
N SER A 94 -7.24 18.28 7.75
CA SER A 94 -6.64 19.32 6.92
C SER A 94 -6.18 18.74 5.58
N SER A 95 -6.14 19.56 4.52
CA SER A 95 -5.70 19.13 3.20
C SER A 95 -4.34 18.41 3.23
N PRO A 96 -4.16 17.34 2.42
CA PRO A 96 -2.90 16.60 2.36
C PRO A 96 -1.75 17.53 1.94
N THR A 97 -0.54 17.23 2.40
CA THR A 97 0.63 18.03 1.98
C THR A 97 0.96 17.73 0.53
N THR A 98 0.72 18.70 -0.35
CA THR A 98 1.15 18.62 -1.75
C THR A 98 2.68 18.61 -1.82
N SER A 99 3.25 17.58 -2.46
CA SER A 99 4.68 17.50 -2.71
C SER A 99 5.16 18.69 -3.55
N LEU A 100 6.22 19.37 -3.10
CA LEU A 100 6.82 20.50 -3.81
C LEU A 100 7.52 20.10 -5.13
N SER A 101 7.74 18.80 -5.36
CA SER A 101 8.45 18.29 -6.55
C SER A 101 7.70 18.52 -7.87
N THR A 102 6.38 18.76 -7.83
CA THR A 102 5.58 18.99 -9.05
C THR A 102 5.58 20.46 -9.49
N MET A 103 6.18 21.39 -8.73
CA MET A 103 6.13 22.82 -9.05
C MET A 103 7.34 23.38 -9.82
N GLU A 104 8.42 22.62 -10.00
CA GLU A 104 9.65 23.15 -10.64
C GLU A 104 9.82 22.81 -12.14
N ASN A 105 8.91 22.04 -12.77
CA ASN A 105 9.03 21.67 -14.20
C ASN A 105 7.98 22.31 -15.10
N SER A 106 7.76 23.62 -14.95
CA SER A 106 7.00 24.43 -15.90
C SER A 106 7.68 25.78 -16.10
N SER A 107 8.66 25.82 -17.00
CA SER A 107 9.17 27.03 -17.66
C SER A 107 9.74 26.67 -19.02
#